data_AF-A0A914T0A3-F1
#
_entry.id   AF-A0A914T0A3-F1
#
_cell.length_a   1.000
_cell.length_b   1.000
_cell.length_c   1.000
_cell.angle_alpha   90.00
_cell.angle_beta   90.00
_cell.angle_gamma   90.00
#
_symmetry.space_group_name_H-M   'P 1'
#
loop_
_entity.id
_entity.type
_entity.pdbx_description
1 polymer ?
#
loop_
_entity_poly.entity_id
_entity_poly.type
_entity_poly.pdbx_seq_one_letter_code
_entity_poly.pdbx_strand_id
1 'polypeptide(L)'
;FDNLNGKTQTVESLLPSENQEEESYAIGQHICLAILSTESVQVWFGACILMHCLIDADDLKTQLLRVQLSINDSENPSSLLTHISRQLINLGPRKLQVRCSILMLLATWLHNCNPAIDAFLSSEENLHFLTTEIMDHGSYDVNEGENQLVRGLIAFLLAICINDWKPENVEKKVSFTQLIDRRVGKERLAEALDAFSRSEFYIHAAQRPQPLAKNPQELKIEYQFTKLFKQLESDLLKTLRPNGDIQA
;
A
#
# COMPACT_ATOMS: atom_id res chain seq x y z
N PHE A 1 -3.04 2.51 19.94
CA PHE A 1 -3.31 1.80 18.68
C PHE A 1 -4.70 1.15 18.66
N ASP A 2 -5.35 1.01 19.83
CA ASP A 2 -6.68 0.36 19.98
C ASP A 2 -7.87 1.32 20.05
N ASN A 3 -7.71 2.59 19.66
CA ASN A 3 -8.83 3.54 19.66
C ASN A 3 -9.70 3.35 18.40
N LEU A 4 -10.47 2.26 18.36
CA LEU A 4 -11.38 1.97 17.25
C LEU A 4 -12.35 3.11 16.99
N ASN A 5 -12.90 3.74 18.05
CA ASN A 5 -13.81 4.88 17.91
C ASN A 5 -13.16 6.03 17.12
N GLY A 6 -11.93 6.43 17.47
CA GLY A 6 -11.21 7.47 16.74
C GLY A 6 -10.90 7.10 15.28
N LYS A 7 -10.57 5.83 15.01
CA LYS A 7 -10.39 5.33 13.63
C LYS A 7 -11.69 5.42 12.84
N THR A 8 -12.80 4.99 13.44
CA THR A 8 -14.15 5.06 12.83
C THR A 8 -14.53 6.49 12.51
N GLN A 9 -14.44 7.42 13.48
CA GLN A 9 -14.75 8.83 13.27
C GLN A 9 -13.91 9.45 12.14
N THR A 10 -12.62 9.08 12.06
CA THR A 10 -11.74 9.56 10.99
C THR A 10 -12.18 9.03 9.63
N VAL A 11 -12.51 7.75 9.50
CA VAL A 11 -12.98 7.17 8.23
C VAL A 11 -14.37 7.70 7.85
N GLU A 12 -15.27 7.86 8.81
CA GLU A 12 -16.60 8.43 8.58
C GLU A 12 -16.53 9.87 8.06
N SER A 13 -15.55 10.66 8.50
CA SER A 13 -15.32 12.02 8.01
C SER A 13 -14.94 12.10 6.51
N LEU A 14 -14.50 10.98 5.92
CA LEU A 14 -14.16 10.87 4.50
C LEU A 14 -15.37 10.47 3.63
N LEU A 15 -16.46 10.00 4.25
CA LEU A 15 -17.62 9.50 3.53
C LEU A 15 -18.52 10.66 3.08
N PRO A 16 -19.16 10.54 1.90
CA PRO A 16 -20.16 11.51 1.48
C PRO A 16 -21.33 11.52 2.48
N SER A 17 -21.68 12.68 3.01
CA SER A 17 -22.82 12.85 3.91
C SER A 17 -23.58 14.15 3.60
N GLU A 18 -24.91 14.06 3.56
CA GLU A 18 -25.80 15.18 3.26
C GLU A 18 -26.06 16.10 4.48
N ASN A 19 -25.74 15.65 5.70
CA ASN A 19 -26.15 16.32 6.95
C ASN A 19 -25.07 16.26 8.07
N GLN A 20 -23.82 16.64 7.77
CA GLN A 20 -22.75 16.66 8.78
C GLN A 20 -22.36 18.08 9.22
N GLU A 21 -22.09 18.24 10.51
CA GLU A 21 -21.62 19.48 11.15
C GLU A 21 -20.24 19.91 10.58
N GLU A 22 -20.04 21.23 10.40
CA GLU A 22 -18.88 21.82 9.70
C GLU A 22 -17.51 21.36 10.23
N GLU A 23 -17.37 21.05 11.52
CA GLU A 23 -16.10 20.62 12.13
C GLU A 23 -15.71 19.17 11.78
N SER A 24 -16.67 18.26 11.61
CA SER A 24 -16.39 16.86 11.23
C SER A 24 -15.92 16.74 9.78
N TYR A 25 -16.30 17.70 8.92
CA TYR A 25 -15.83 17.77 7.53
C TYR A 25 -14.33 18.10 7.43
N ALA A 26 -13.79 18.85 8.39
CA ALA A 26 -12.42 19.35 8.32
C ALA A 26 -11.38 18.22 8.28
N ILE A 27 -11.54 17.16 9.09
CA ILE A 27 -10.55 16.08 9.18
C ILE A 27 -10.45 15.31 7.86
N GLY A 28 -11.58 14.81 7.36
CA GLY A 28 -11.63 14.06 6.10
C GLY A 28 -11.15 14.90 4.92
N GLN A 29 -11.57 16.17 4.86
CA GLN A 29 -11.09 17.10 3.84
C GLN A 29 -9.58 17.29 3.90
N HIS A 30 -8.98 17.49 5.08
CA HIS A 30 -7.53 17.64 5.22
C HIS A 30 -6.76 16.36 4.85
N ILE A 31 -7.29 15.18 5.17
CA ILE A 31 -6.69 13.91 4.73
C ILE A 31 -6.74 13.79 3.21
N CYS A 32 -7.89 14.09 2.59
CA CYS A 32 -8.03 14.10 1.13
C CYS A 32 -7.05 15.11 0.49
N LEU A 33 -6.97 16.33 1.00
CA LEU A 33 -6.02 17.34 0.51
C LEU A 33 -4.57 16.87 0.65
N ALA A 34 -4.23 16.18 1.73
CA ALA A 34 -2.90 15.63 1.93
C ALA A 34 -2.57 14.52 0.91
N ILE A 35 -3.50 13.59 0.66
CA ILE A 35 -3.33 12.52 -0.34
C ILE A 35 -3.23 13.07 -1.77
N LEU A 36 -4.02 14.10 -2.08
CA LEU A 36 -4.06 14.76 -3.39
C LEU A 36 -2.91 15.75 -3.62
N SER A 37 -2.05 15.96 -2.62
CA SER A 37 -1.01 16.97 -2.67
C SER A 37 0.12 16.65 -3.67
N THR A 38 0.74 17.70 -4.20
CA THR A 38 2.00 17.60 -4.95
C THR A 38 3.22 17.49 -4.03
N GLU A 39 3.07 17.84 -2.75
CA GLU A 39 4.11 17.80 -1.72
C GLU A 39 4.24 16.40 -1.12
N SER A 40 5.41 15.78 -1.30
CA SER A 40 5.62 14.37 -0.94
C SER A 40 5.41 14.06 0.53
N VAL A 41 5.75 15.02 1.42
CA VAL A 41 5.56 14.86 2.86
C VAL A 41 4.08 14.87 3.25
N GLN A 42 3.25 15.65 2.55
CA GLN A 42 1.82 15.69 2.82
C GLN A 42 1.17 14.37 2.44
N VAL A 43 1.51 13.84 1.26
CA VAL A 43 1.02 12.50 0.84
C VAL A 43 1.49 11.43 1.82
N TRP A 44 2.74 11.51 2.30
CA TRP A 44 3.28 10.56 3.29
C TRP A 44 2.46 10.55 4.59
N PHE A 45 2.18 11.73 5.18
CA PHE A 45 1.37 11.81 6.40
C PHE A 45 -0.09 11.43 6.16
N GLY A 46 -0.69 11.80 5.02
CA GLY A 46 -2.02 11.36 4.64
C GLY A 46 -2.11 9.83 4.58
N ALA A 47 -1.14 9.18 3.94
CA ALA A 47 -1.06 7.72 3.89
C ALA A 47 -0.86 7.10 5.29
N CYS A 48 -0.02 7.70 6.13
CA CYS A 48 0.18 7.23 7.50
C CYS A 48 -1.09 7.29 8.34
N ILE A 49 -1.85 8.39 8.25
CA ILE A 49 -3.15 8.52 8.96
C ILE A 49 -4.10 7.41 8.52
N LEU A 50 -4.24 7.19 7.21
CA LEU A 50 -5.09 6.12 6.69
C LEU A 50 -4.60 4.74 7.12
N MET A 51 -3.30 4.44 7.05
CA MET A 51 -2.74 3.18 7.54
C MET A 51 -3.10 2.95 9.01
N HIS A 52 -2.94 3.97 9.86
CA HIS A 52 -3.28 3.87 11.28
C HIS A 52 -4.79 3.66 11.53
N CYS A 53 -5.65 4.15 10.63
CA CYS A 53 -7.09 3.87 10.67
C CYS A 53 -7.43 2.45 10.24
N LEU A 54 -6.63 1.83 9.36
CA LEU A 54 -6.94 0.54 8.75
C LEU A 54 -6.28 -0.66 9.44
N ILE A 55 -5.16 -0.46 10.14
CA ILE A 55 -4.49 -1.54 10.90
C ILE A 55 -5.46 -2.10 11.95
N ASP A 56 -5.64 -3.42 11.93
CA ASP A 56 -6.54 -4.19 12.80
C ASP A 56 -8.02 -3.71 12.75
N ALA A 57 -8.46 -3.16 11.62
CA ALA A 57 -9.81 -2.64 11.44
C ALA A 57 -10.38 -2.97 10.04
N ASP A 58 -10.66 -4.26 9.81
CA ASP A 58 -11.08 -4.76 8.50
C ASP A 58 -12.40 -4.14 7.99
N ASP A 59 -13.35 -3.86 8.89
CA ASP A 59 -14.60 -3.17 8.53
C ASP A 59 -14.34 -1.78 7.94
N LEU A 60 -13.36 -1.05 8.49
CA LEU A 60 -13.00 0.29 8.02
C LEU A 60 -12.33 0.25 6.64
N LYS A 61 -11.61 -0.84 6.31
CA LYS A 61 -11.07 -1.05 4.95
C LYS A 61 -12.19 -1.10 3.91
N THR A 62 -13.29 -1.79 4.21
CA THR A 62 -14.46 -1.85 3.33
C THR A 62 -15.20 -0.50 3.29
N GLN A 63 -15.34 0.20 4.41
CA GLN A 63 -15.96 1.53 4.41
C GLN A 63 -15.17 2.53 3.55
N LEU A 64 -13.84 2.52 3.64
CA LEU A 64 -12.98 3.45 2.90
C LEU A 64 -13.12 3.31 1.37
N LEU A 65 -13.54 2.14 0.86
CA LEU A 65 -13.80 1.94 -0.58
C LEU A 65 -14.94 2.82 -1.11
N ARG A 66 -15.80 3.33 -0.22
CA ARG A 66 -16.94 4.18 -0.57
C ARG A 66 -16.55 5.64 -0.79
N VAL A 67 -15.34 6.04 -0.40
CA VAL A 67 -14.84 7.42 -0.58
C VAL A 67 -14.68 7.70 -2.07
N GLN A 68 -15.34 8.76 -2.54
CA GLN A 68 -15.25 9.26 -3.91
C GLN A 68 -14.57 10.63 -3.90
N LEU A 69 -13.68 10.85 -4.86
CA LEU A 69 -12.93 12.08 -5.03
C LEU A 69 -13.34 12.76 -6.34
N SER A 70 -13.72 14.03 -6.24
CA SER A 70 -13.92 14.93 -7.38
C SER A 70 -12.72 15.89 -7.42
N ILE A 71 -11.85 15.73 -8.41
CA ILE A 71 -10.64 16.56 -8.55
C ILE A 71 -10.97 17.83 -9.32
N ASN A 72 -11.79 17.70 -10.37
CA ASN A 72 -12.26 18.78 -11.23
C ASN A 72 -13.76 18.62 -11.48
N ASP A 73 -14.51 19.71 -11.65
CA ASP A 73 -15.96 19.67 -11.95
C ASP A 73 -16.29 19.00 -13.29
N SER A 74 -15.29 18.79 -14.16
CA SER A 74 -15.45 18.20 -15.49
C SER A 74 -15.21 16.69 -15.55
N GLU A 75 -14.72 16.07 -14.48
CA GLU A 75 -14.43 14.63 -14.44
C GLU A 75 -15.41 13.88 -13.55
N ASN A 76 -15.74 12.65 -13.95
CA ASN A 76 -16.52 11.77 -13.09
C ASN A 76 -15.74 11.49 -11.79
N PRO A 77 -16.40 11.50 -10.62
CA PRO A 77 -15.76 11.13 -9.37
C PRO A 77 -15.10 9.75 -9.49
N SER A 78 -13.91 9.61 -8.91
CA SER A 78 -13.20 8.35 -8.85
C SER A 78 -13.00 7.91 -7.40
N SER A 79 -12.99 6.61 -7.15
CA SER A 79 -12.76 6.12 -5.79
C SER A 79 -11.37 6.53 -5.29
N LEU A 80 -11.23 6.70 -3.97
CA LEU A 80 -9.93 6.94 -3.34
C LEU A 80 -8.89 5.88 -3.74
N LEU A 81 -9.30 4.59 -3.77
CA LEU A 81 -8.43 3.49 -4.17
C LEU A 81 -7.93 3.63 -5.62
N THR A 82 -8.84 3.97 -6.54
CA THR A 82 -8.49 4.23 -7.95
C THR A 82 -7.52 5.40 -8.07
N HIS A 83 -7.77 6.48 -7.33
CA HIS A 83 -6.91 7.65 -7.34
C HIS A 83 -5.48 7.33 -6.88
N ILE A 84 -5.31 6.72 -5.69
CA ILE A 84 -3.97 6.40 -5.17
C ILE A 84 -3.23 5.39 -6.06
N SER A 85 -3.96 4.46 -6.69
CA SER A 85 -3.36 3.50 -7.64
C SER A 85 -2.87 4.21 -8.90
N ARG A 86 -3.68 5.10 -9.48
CA ARG A 86 -3.28 5.91 -10.64
C ARG A 86 -2.15 6.87 -10.31
N GLN A 87 -2.15 7.44 -9.10
CA GLN A 87 -1.05 8.28 -8.62
C GLN A 87 0.24 7.45 -8.61
N LEU A 88 0.24 6.25 -8.02
CA LEU A 88 1.40 5.36 -8.00
C LEU A 88 1.94 5.05 -9.41
N ILE A 89 1.07 4.72 -10.36
CA ILE A 89 1.44 4.40 -11.75
C ILE A 89 2.12 5.59 -12.45
N ASN A 90 1.63 6.81 -12.21
CA ASN A 90 2.11 8.02 -12.88
C ASN A 90 3.31 8.67 -12.20
N LEU A 91 3.74 8.19 -11.02
CA LEU A 91 4.91 8.73 -10.32
C LEU A 91 6.21 8.29 -10.99
N GLY A 92 7.04 9.27 -11.34
CA GLY A 92 8.41 8.99 -11.77
C GLY A 92 9.27 8.38 -10.64
N PRO A 93 10.37 7.69 -10.99
CA PRO A 93 11.16 6.91 -10.03
C PRO A 93 11.79 7.75 -8.90
N ARG A 94 12.01 9.05 -9.14
CA ARG A 94 12.56 10.00 -8.15
C ARG A 94 11.58 10.39 -7.04
N LYS A 95 10.28 10.05 -7.14
CA LYS A 95 9.27 10.38 -6.12
C LYS A 95 9.19 9.29 -5.02
N LEU A 96 10.33 8.82 -4.56
CA LEU A 96 10.47 7.65 -3.69
C LEU A 96 9.54 7.70 -2.46
N GLN A 97 9.53 8.81 -1.73
CA GLN A 97 8.70 8.97 -0.52
C GLN A 97 7.22 8.67 -0.79
N VAL A 98 6.67 9.22 -1.88
CA VAL A 98 5.27 9.06 -2.25
C VAL A 98 4.99 7.62 -2.69
N ARG A 99 5.90 7.04 -3.47
CA ARG A 99 5.79 5.64 -3.92
C ARG A 99 5.76 4.69 -2.73
N CYS A 100 6.68 4.87 -1.77
CA CYS A 100 6.72 4.08 -0.56
C CYS A 100 5.44 4.25 0.27
N SER A 101 4.96 5.48 0.49
CA SER A 101 3.75 5.71 1.29
C SER A 101 2.51 5.09 0.67
N ILE A 102 2.34 5.18 -0.66
CA ILE A 102 1.19 4.57 -1.35
C ILE A 102 1.29 3.05 -1.32
N LEU A 103 2.47 2.47 -1.56
CA LEU A 103 2.64 1.01 -1.51
C LEU A 103 2.38 0.44 -0.11
N MET A 104 2.85 1.12 0.94
CA MET A 104 2.56 0.75 2.33
C MET A 104 1.06 0.88 2.65
N LEU A 105 0.41 1.96 2.20
CA LEU A 105 -1.03 2.16 2.37
C LEU A 105 -1.82 1.06 1.65
N LEU A 106 -1.52 0.78 0.39
CA LEU A 106 -2.17 -0.27 -0.39
C LEU A 106 -2.00 -1.64 0.26
N ALA A 107 -0.79 -2.00 0.69
CA ALA A 107 -0.56 -3.27 1.39
C ALA A 107 -1.38 -3.38 2.68
N THR A 108 -1.41 -2.30 3.48
CA THR A 108 -2.22 -2.24 4.70
C THR A 108 -3.72 -2.37 4.42
N TRP A 109 -4.19 -1.71 3.37
CA TRP A 109 -5.61 -1.66 3.00
C TRP A 109 -6.07 -2.99 2.38
N LEU A 110 -5.25 -3.65 1.57
CA LEU A 110 -5.63 -4.88 0.89
C LEU A 110 -5.54 -6.10 1.82
N HIS A 111 -4.64 -6.09 2.79
CA HIS A 111 -4.50 -7.20 3.74
C HIS A 111 -5.84 -7.52 4.42
N ASN A 112 -6.25 -8.79 4.42
CA ASN A 112 -7.52 -9.28 4.98
C ASN A 112 -8.79 -8.57 4.45
N CYS A 113 -8.73 -7.86 3.32
CA CYS A 113 -9.89 -7.17 2.75
C CYS A 113 -10.14 -7.61 1.30
N ASN A 114 -10.87 -8.72 1.13
CA ASN A 114 -11.20 -9.25 -0.20
C ASN A 114 -11.85 -8.21 -1.14
N PRO A 115 -12.84 -7.39 -0.70
CA PRO A 115 -13.43 -6.36 -1.56
C PRO A 115 -12.41 -5.32 -2.04
N ALA A 116 -11.42 -4.96 -1.21
CA ALA A 116 -10.37 -4.03 -1.61
C ALA A 116 -9.41 -4.67 -2.63
N ILE A 117 -9.08 -5.95 -2.47
CA ILE A 117 -8.27 -6.68 -3.45
C ILE A 117 -9.01 -6.82 -4.78
N ASP A 118 -10.30 -7.17 -4.75
CA ASP A 118 -11.14 -7.26 -5.97
C ASP A 118 -11.19 -5.91 -6.70
N ALA A 119 -11.43 -4.81 -5.99
CA ALA A 119 -11.46 -3.46 -6.56
C ALA A 119 -10.08 -3.00 -7.07
N PHE A 120 -8.99 -3.42 -6.43
CA PHE A 120 -7.64 -3.11 -6.89
C PHE A 120 -7.26 -3.90 -8.15
N LEU A 121 -7.57 -5.19 -8.19
CA LEU A 121 -7.23 -6.09 -9.31
C LEU A 121 -8.18 -5.98 -10.49
N SER A 122 -9.31 -5.26 -10.37
CA SER A 122 -10.18 -4.97 -11.51
C SER A 122 -9.54 -4.02 -12.53
N SER A 123 -8.45 -3.33 -12.16
CA SER A 123 -7.64 -2.52 -13.08
C SER A 123 -6.42 -3.32 -13.56
N GLU A 124 -6.36 -3.64 -14.85
CA GLU A 124 -5.20 -4.32 -15.44
C GLU A 124 -3.93 -3.46 -15.39
N GLU A 125 -4.06 -2.12 -15.38
CA GLU A 125 -2.94 -1.19 -15.28
C GLU A 125 -2.20 -1.34 -13.95
N ASN A 126 -2.94 -1.57 -12.85
CA ASN A 126 -2.34 -1.79 -11.54
C ASN A 126 -1.43 -3.02 -11.57
N LEU A 127 -1.94 -4.13 -12.10
CA LEU A 127 -1.19 -5.37 -12.19
C LEU A 127 -0.02 -5.26 -13.16
N HIS A 128 -0.22 -4.62 -14.31
CA HIS A 128 0.84 -4.37 -15.28
C HIS A 128 1.98 -3.57 -14.65
N PHE A 129 1.67 -2.44 -14.01
CA PHE A 129 2.64 -1.60 -13.30
C PHE A 129 3.44 -2.41 -12.28
N LEU A 130 2.78 -3.10 -11.35
CA LEU A 130 3.49 -3.85 -10.29
C LEU A 130 4.42 -4.93 -10.87
N THR A 131 3.95 -5.68 -11.88
CA THR A 131 4.77 -6.75 -12.49
C THR A 131 5.93 -6.23 -13.34
N THR A 132 5.81 -5.04 -13.91
CA THR A 132 6.90 -4.40 -14.66
C THR A 132 7.90 -3.76 -13.70
N GLU A 133 7.42 -3.01 -12.72
CA GLU A 133 8.26 -2.21 -11.82
C GLU A 133 9.10 -3.08 -10.89
N ILE A 134 8.59 -4.22 -10.44
CA ILE A 134 9.40 -5.16 -9.64
C ILE A 134 10.55 -5.78 -10.43
N MET A 135 10.39 -5.86 -11.76
CA MET A 135 11.40 -6.37 -12.68
C MET A 135 12.37 -5.28 -13.15
N ASP A 136 12.09 -4.01 -12.83
CA ASP A 136 12.97 -2.91 -13.20
C ASP A 136 14.23 -2.93 -12.33
N HIS A 137 15.38 -2.92 -13.01
CA HIS A 137 16.69 -2.76 -12.39
C HIS A 137 17.00 -1.29 -12.08
N GLY A 138 16.06 -0.39 -12.36
CA GLY A 138 16.12 1.02 -12.04
C GLY A 138 16.91 1.81 -13.07
N SER A 139 16.69 3.13 -13.07
CA SER A 139 17.55 4.03 -13.83
C SER A 139 18.88 4.23 -13.11
N TYR A 140 19.95 4.47 -13.88
CA TYR A 140 21.30 4.75 -13.35
C TYR A 140 21.35 5.93 -12.35
N ASP A 141 20.29 6.75 -12.29
CA ASP A 141 20.18 7.92 -11.43
C ASP A 141 19.57 7.62 -10.03
N VAL A 142 19.09 6.41 -9.77
CA VAL A 142 18.45 6.03 -8.49
C VAL A 142 19.35 5.05 -7.73
N ASN A 143 19.46 5.24 -6.42
CA ASN A 143 20.26 4.36 -5.56
C ASN A 143 19.64 2.96 -5.53
N GLU A 144 20.48 1.93 -5.69
CA GLU A 144 20.05 0.53 -5.69
C GLU A 144 19.30 0.11 -4.41
N GLY A 145 19.66 0.65 -3.24
CA GLY A 145 18.92 0.42 -2.00
C GLY A 145 17.51 1.01 -2.03
N GLU A 146 17.29 2.11 -2.74
CA GLU A 146 15.96 2.71 -2.93
C GLU A 146 15.12 1.90 -3.92
N ASN A 147 15.74 1.39 -4.98
CA ASN A 147 15.07 0.46 -5.91
C ASN A 147 14.68 -0.84 -5.18
N GLN A 148 15.59 -1.40 -4.39
CA GLN A 148 15.34 -2.59 -3.56
C GLN A 148 14.19 -2.35 -2.58
N LEU A 149 14.11 -1.15 -1.98
CA LEU A 149 13.02 -0.77 -1.09
C LEU A 149 11.66 -0.83 -1.79
N VAL A 150 11.56 -0.21 -2.97
CA VAL A 150 10.32 -0.21 -3.77
C VAL A 150 9.96 -1.62 -4.21
N ARG A 151 10.92 -2.41 -4.69
CA ARG A 151 10.69 -3.82 -5.08
C ARG A 151 10.19 -4.66 -3.92
N GLY A 152 10.75 -4.48 -2.72
CA GLY A 152 10.29 -5.15 -1.51
C GLY A 152 8.85 -4.81 -1.14
N LEU A 153 8.46 -3.54 -1.24
CA LEU A 153 7.08 -3.10 -1.00
C LEU A 153 6.10 -3.65 -2.07
N ILE A 154 6.50 -3.68 -3.34
CA ILE A 154 5.69 -4.30 -4.41
C ILE A 154 5.55 -5.80 -4.19
N ALA A 155 6.65 -6.47 -3.80
CA ALA A 155 6.63 -7.90 -3.50
C ALA A 155 5.66 -8.21 -2.35
N PHE A 156 5.69 -7.40 -1.30
CA PHE A 156 4.76 -7.51 -0.18
C PHE A 156 3.30 -7.33 -0.61
N LEU A 157 3.00 -6.29 -1.40
CA LEU A 157 1.66 -6.04 -1.93
C LEU A 157 1.15 -7.20 -2.80
N LEU A 158 1.98 -7.71 -3.71
CA LEU A 158 1.63 -8.85 -4.55
C LEU A 158 1.45 -10.14 -3.74
N ALA A 159 2.30 -10.36 -2.73
CA ALA A 159 2.19 -11.52 -1.85
C ALA A 159 0.88 -11.48 -1.04
N ILE A 160 0.47 -10.31 -0.54
CA ILE A 160 -0.85 -10.10 0.09
C ILE A 160 -1.97 -10.46 -0.87
N CYS A 161 -1.93 -9.96 -2.12
CA CYS A 161 -2.95 -10.31 -3.12
C CYS A 161 -3.00 -11.82 -3.39
N ILE A 162 -1.86 -12.51 -3.49
CA ILE A 162 -1.83 -13.98 -3.68
C ILE A 162 -2.45 -14.71 -2.48
N ASN A 163 -2.08 -14.27 -1.27
CA ASN A 163 -2.48 -14.91 -0.02
C ASN A 163 -3.98 -14.70 0.28
N ASP A 164 -4.40 -13.44 0.31
CA ASP A 164 -5.67 -13.03 0.90
C ASP A 164 -6.82 -13.02 -0.11
N TRP A 165 -6.55 -12.92 -1.41
CA TRP A 165 -7.59 -12.81 -2.43
C TRP A 165 -8.42 -14.10 -2.52
N LYS A 166 -9.73 -13.96 -2.40
CA LYS A 166 -10.72 -15.03 -2.47
C LYS A 166 -11.84 -14.59 -3.43
N PRO A 167 -11.55 -14.49 -4.74
CA PRO A 167 -12.55 -14.07 -5.72
C PRO A 167 -13.69 -15.08 -5.78
N GLU A 168 -14.89 -14.62 -6.14
CA GLU A 168 -16.07 -15.47 -6.32
C GLU A 168 -15.81 -16.62 -7.30
N ASN A 169 -15.04 -16.36 -8.37
CA ASN A 169 -14.58 -17.37 -9.30
C ASN A 169 -13.13 -17.78 -9.00
N VAL A 170 -12.92 -19.02 -8.54
CA VAL A 170 -11.61 -19.60 -8.23
C VAL A 170 -10.66 -19.59 -9.43
N GLU A 171 -11.16 -19.69 -10.67
CA GLU A 171 -10.32 -19.63 -11.88
C GLU A 171 -9.62 -18.28 -12.02
N LYS A 172 -10.22 -17.18 -11.51
CA LYS A 172 -9.57 -15.87 -11.47
C LYS A 172 -8.33 -15.90 -10.59
N LYS A 173 -8.41 -16.53 -9.41
CA LYS A 173 -7.26 -16.71 -8.51
C LYS A 173 -6.15 -17.53 -9.15
N VAL A 174 -6.51 -18.61 -9.84
CA VAL A 174 -5.54 -19.45 -10.56
C VAL A 174 -4.86 -18.66 -11.66
N SER A 175 -5.63 -17.95 -12.49
CA SER A 175 -5.13 -17.17 -13.62
C SER A 175 -4.21 -16.02 -13.18
N PHE A 176 -4.59 -15.31 -12.13
CA PHE A 176 -3.77 -14.27 -11.50
C PHE A 176 -2.45 -14.85 -10.98
N THR A 177 -2.50 -15.93 -10.21
CA THR A 177 -1.29 -16.54 -9.63
C THR A 177 -0.34 -17.04 -10.73
N GLN A 178 -0.87 -17.66 -11.80
CA GLN A 178 -0.09 -18.08 -12.97
C GLN A 178 0.52 -16.90 -13.72
N LEU A 179 -0.21 -15.78 -13.85
CA LEU A 179 0.29 -14.57 -14.49
C LEU A 179 1.47 -13.98 -13.70
N ILE A 180 1.35 -13.90 -12.37
CA ILE A 180 2.43 -13.41 -11.50
C ILE A 180 3.65 -14.32 -11.61
N ASP A 181 3.47 -15.64 -11.56
CA ASP A 181 4.57 -16.58 -11.67
C ASP A 181 5.28 -16.48 -13.03
N ARG A 182 4.51 -16.32 -14.12
CA ARG A 182 5.07 -16.12 -15.46
C ARG A 182 5.82 -14.80 -15.63
N ARG A 183 5.31 -13.69 -15.07
CA ARG A 183 5.89 -12.34 -15.29
C ARG A 183 7.05 -12.03 -14.35
N VAL A 184 6.99 -12.53 -13.12
CA VAL A 184 7.94 -12.17 -12.05
C VAL A 184 8.64 -13.42 -11.50
N GLY A 185 7.86 -14.47 -11.24
CA GLY A 185 8.31 -15.69 -10.56
C GLY A 185 8.15 -15.59 -9.04
N LYS A 186 7.55 -16.62 -8.42
CA LYS A 186 7.32 -16.63 -6.97
C LYS A 186 8.60 -16.56 -6.13
N GLU A 187 9.68 -17.17 -6.60
CA GLU A 187 10.97 -17.13 -5.91
C GLU A 187 11.53 -15.71 -5.84
N ARG A 188 11.46 -14.97 -6.95
CA ARG A 188 11.90 -13.57 -7.00
C ARG A 188 11.07 -12.67 -6.09
N LEU A 189 9.76 -12.91 -5.99
CA LEU A 189 8.93 -12.22 -5.00
C LEU A 189 9.40 -12.50 -3.58
N ALA A 190 9.72 -13.75 -3.27
CA ALA A 190 10.19 -14.14 -1.95
C ALA A 190 11.57 -13.53 -1.63
N GLU A 191 12.50 -13.52 -2.59
CA GLU A 191 13.81 -12.86 -2.45
C GLU A 191 13.67 -11.35 -2.22
N ALA A 192 12.79 -10.67 -2.97
CA ALA A 192 12.52 -9.24 -2.80
C ALA A 192 11.88 -8.94 -1.44
N LEU A 193 11.02 -9.84 -0.96
CA LEU A 193 10.39 -9.76 0.35
C LEU A 193 11.42 -9.94 1.48
N ASP A 194 12.28 -10.96 1.41
CA ASP A 194 13.38 -11.22 2.34
C ASP A 194 14.39 -10.06 2.38
N ALA A 195 14.65 -9.44 1.23
CA ALA A 195 15.51 -8.28 1.10
C ALA A 195 14.94 -7.05 1.82
N PHE A 196 13.63 -6.87 1.84
CA PHE A 196 12.98 -5.70 2.42
C PHE A 196 13.27 -5.58 3.93
N SER A 197 13.09 -6.66 4.69
CA SER A 197 13.32 -6.67 6.15
C SER A 197 14.79 -6.49 6.54
N ARG A 198 15.72 -6.76 5.61
CA ARG A 198 17.16 -6.56 5.77
C ARG A 198 17.63 -5.17 5.34
N SER A 199 16.78 -4.38 4.70
CA SER A 199 17.13 -3.03 4.23
C SER A 199 17.40 -2.09 5.40
N GLU A 200 18.33 -1.14 5.19
CA GLU A 200 18.62 -0.10 6.20
C GLU A 200 17.39 0.76 6.51
N PHE A 201 16.54 1.01 5.51
CA PHE A 201 15.30 1.76 5.66
C PHE A 201 14.32 1.07 6.60
N TYR A 202 14.12 -0.24 6.42
CA TYR A 202 13.28 -1.04 7.32
C TYR A 202 13.87 -1.11 8.72
N ILE A 203 15.15 -1.47 8.83
CA ILE A 203 15.83 -1.62 10.13
C ILE A 203 15.76 -0.32 10.92
N HIS A 204 15.98 0.84 10.28
CA HIS A 204 15.89 2.13 10.95
C HIS A 204 14.46 2.45 11.39
N ALA A 205 13.49 2.30 10.50
CA ALA A 205 12.08 2.57 10.81
C ALA A 205 11.54 1.67 11.92
N ALA A 206 11.97 0.40 11.99
CA ALA A 206 11.52 -0.58 12.97
C ALA A 206 12.04 -0.33 14.40
N GLN A 207 13.03 0.55 14.60
CA GLN A 207 13.64 0.76 15.92
C GLN A 207 12.71 1.45 16.91
N ARG A 208 11.91 2.43 16.47
CA ARG A 208 11.07 3.23 17.38
C ARG A 208 9.89 3.87 16.66
N PRO A 209 8.77 4.11 17.38
CA PRO A 209 7.60 4.79 16.81
C PRO A 209 7.85 6.25 16.40
N GLN A 210 8.72 6.96 17.11
CA GLN A 210 9.00 8.37 16.87
C GLN A 210 9.96 8.53 15.68
N PRO A 211 9.57 9.21 14.59
CA PRO A 211 10.48 9.45 13.47
C PRO A 211 11.65 10.33 13.92
N LEU A 212 12.88 9.95 13.59
CA LEU A 212 14.10 10.73 13.86
C LEU A 212 14.64 11.44 12.60
N ALA A 213 13.79 11.63 11.61
CA ALA A 213 14.14 12.26 10.35
C ALA A 213 14.61 13.71 10.57
N LYS A 214 15.76 14.07 9.98
CA LYS A 214 16.31 15.44 10.01
C LYS A 214 15.66 16.33 8.96
N ASN A 215 15.14 15.74 7.90
CA ASN A 215 14.41 16.40 6.83
C ASN A 215 13.25 15.50 6.37
N PRO A 216 12.20 16.05 5.74
CA PRO A 216 11.05 15.29 5.31
C PRO A 216 11.37 14.11 4.38
N GLN A 217 12.40 14.21 3.55
CA GLN A 217 12.76 13.21 2.54
C GLN A 217 13.31 11.91 3.13
N GLU A 218 13.77 11.94 4.38
CA GLU A 218 14.22 10.74 5.13
C GLU A 218 13.03 9.86 5.56
N LEU A 219 11.79 10.38 5.56
CA LEU A 219 10.60 9.61 5.88
C LEU A 219 10.21 8.72 4.70
N LYS A 220 10.65 7.44 4.74
CA LYS A 220 10.38 6.45 3.69
C LYS A 220 9.50 5.30 4.17
N ILE A 221 9.70 4.81 5.38
CA ILE A 221 8.97 3.69 5.97
C ILE A 221 8.38 4.09 7.32
N GLU A 222 7.14 3.69 7.55
CA GLU A 222 6.39 3.98 8.78
C GLU A 222 6.55 2.83 9.79
N TYR A 223 6.66 3.17 11.08
CA TYR A 223 6.96 2.21 12.13
C TYR A 223 5.88 1.13 12.31
N GLN A 224 4.58 1.47 12.33
CA GLN A 224 3.52 0.48 12.43
C GLN A 224 3.45 -0.43 11.21
N PHE A 225 3.72 0.09 10.02
CA PHE A 225 3.88 -0.72 8.83
C PHE A 225 4.98 -1.78 9.02
N THR A 226 6.11 -1.46 9.66
CA THR A 226 7.15 -2.47 9.93
C THR A 226 6.66 -3.62 10.82
N LYS A 227 5.72 -3.35 11.74
CA LYS A 227 5.09 -4.38 12.57
C LYS A 227 4.13 -5.25 11.77
N LEU A 228 3.29 -4.63 10.95
CA LEU A 228 2.40 -5.34 10.04
C LEU A 228 3.21 -6.28 9.13
N PHE A 229 4.28 -5.75 8.53
CA PHE A 229 5.18 -6.54 7.70
C PHE A 229 5.73 -7.74 8.46
N LYS A 230 6.30 -7.52 9.65
CA LYS A 230 6.92 -8.59 10.46
C LYS A 230 5.92 -9.66 10.89
N GLN A 231 4.66 -9.29 11.12
CA GLN A 231 3.60 -10.23 11.45
C GLN A 231 3.27 -11.15 10.27
N LEU A 232 3.33 -10.63 9.04
CA LEU A 232 2.89 -11.35 7.84
C LEU A 232 4.02 -12.04 7.08
N GLU A 233 5.26 -11.57 7.21
CA GLU A 233 6.42 -12.02 6.43
C GLU A 233 6.53 -13.54 6.34
N SER A 234 6.49 -14.24 7.48
CA SER A 234 6.66 -15.70 7.51
C SER A 234 5.56 -16.44 6.74
N ASP A 235 4.31 -16.00 6.86
CA ASP A 235 3.18 -16.69 6.22
C ASP A 235 3.13 -16.38 4.71
N LEU A 236 3.45 -15.14 4.33
CA LEU A 236 3.59 -14.78 2.92
C LEU A 236 4.74 -15.54 2.24
N LEU A 237 5.89 -15.71 2.91
CA LEU A 237 7.01 -16.51 2.40
C LEU A 237 6.61 -17.97 2.20
N LYS A 238 5.86 -18.58 3.13
CA LYS A 238 5.34 -19.95 2.96
C LYS A 238 4.38 -20.05 1.76
N THR A 239 3.54 -19.05 1.54
CA THR A 239 2.63 -19.00 0.38
C THR A 239 3.40 -18.91 -0.94
N LEU A 240 4.52 -18.20 -0.97
CA LEU A 240 5.39 -18.10 -2.16
C LEU A 240 6.28 -19.34 -2.36
N ARG A 241 6.79 -19.93 -1.26
CA ARG A 241 7.66 -21.11 -1.23
C ARG A 241 7.00 -22.29 -0.47
N PRO A 242 5.93 -22.90 -1.00
CA PRO A 242 5.17 -23.92 -0.29
C PRO A 242 5.94 -25.22 0.00
N ASN A 243 7.02 -25.50 -0.76
CA ASN A 243 7.79 -26.73 -0.65
C ASN A 243 9.12 -26.58 0.09
N GLY A 244 9.44 -25.40 0.62
CA GLY A 244 10.62 -25.16 1.45
C GLY A 244 11.92 -25.78 0.93
N ASP A 245 12.59 -25.12 -0.02
CA ASP A 245 14.06 -25.22 -0.08
C ASP A 245 14.59 -24.48 1.15
N ILE A 246 14.56 -25.17 2.29
CA ILE A 246 15.36 -24.82 3.46
C ILE A 246 16.80 -25.10 3.05
N GLN A 247 17.46 -24.12 2.46
CA GLN A 247 18.92 -24.11 2.46
C GLN A 247 19.36 -23.85 3.90
N ALA A 248 19.76 -24.94 4.56
CA ALA A 248 20.48 -24.94 5.82
C ALA A 248 21.85 -24.25 5.70
#